data_AF-A0A2G1QI16-F1
#
_entry.id   AF-A0A2G1QI16-F1
#
_cell.length_a   1.000
_cell.length_b   1.000
_cell.length_c   1.000
_cell.angle_alpha   90.00
_cell.angle_beta   90.00
_cell.angle_gamma   90.00
#
_symmetry.space_group_name_H-M   'P 1'
#
loop_
_entity.id
_entity.type
_entity.pdbx_description
1 polymer ?
#
loop_
_entity_poly.entity_id
_entity_poly.type
_entity_poly.pdbx_seq_one_letter_code
_entity_poly.pdbx_strand_id
1 'polypeptide(L)' 'GDWIAFYNNRRPHQALNMKTPAQAFALAA' A
#
# COMPACT_ATOMS: atom_id res chain seq x y z
N GLY A 1 20.80 2.31 11.65
CA GLY A 1 20.96 1.58 10.39
C GLY A 1 20.02 2.19 9.37
N ASP A 2 20.58 2.77 8.31
CA ASP A 2 19.90 3.59 7.29
C ASP A 2 18.96 2.79 6.35
N TRP A 3 18.77 1.51 6.67
CA TRP A 3 17.97 0.58 5.87
C TRP A 3 16.48 0.91 5.91
N ILE A 4 15.98 1.53 7.00
CA ILE A 4 14.57 1.97 7.10
C ILE A 4 14.28 3.11 6.13
N ALA A 5 15.15 4.14 6.07
CA ALA A 5 15.00 5.27 5.16
C ALA A 5 15.13 4.83 3.70
N PHE A 6 16.03 3.87 3.42
CA PHE A 6 16.19 3.24 2.12
C PHE A 6 14.91 2.52 1.66
N TYR A 7 14.37 1.62 2.48
CA TYR A 7 13.16 0.84 2.14
C TYR A 7 11.93 1.73 1.95
N ASN A 8 11.78 2.79 2.76
CA ASN A 8 10.63 3.67 2.69
C ASN A 8 10.59 4.56 1.45
N ASN A 9 11.74 5.00 0.93
CA ASN A 9 11.78 5.97 -0.18
C ASN A 9 12.07 5.36 -1.55
N ARG A 10 12.71 4.19 -1.61
CA ARG A 10 13.18 3.61 -2.88
C ARG A 10 12.40 2.39 -3.36
N ARG A 11 11.47 1.87 -2.58
CA ARG A 11 10.51 0.89 -3.11
C ARG A 11 9.26 1.60 -3.61
N PRO A 12 8.80 1.31 -4.84
CA PRO A 12 7.44 1.64 -5.22
C PRO A 12 6.52 0.82 -4.30
N HIS A 13 5.86 1.50 -3.36
CA HIS A 13 4.87 0.88 -2.48
C HIS A 13 3.62 0.59 -3.31
N GLN A 14 3.70 -0.45 -4.13
CA GLN A 14 2.57 -1.03 -4.88
C GLN A 14 1.60 -1.78 -3.95
N ALA A 15 1.90 -1.85 -2.64
CA ALA A 15 1.28 -2.75 -1.68
C ALA A 15 -0.17 -2.44 -1.31
N LEU A 16 -0.85 -1.53 -2.00
CA LEU A 16 -2.31 -1.38 -1.84
C LEU A 16 -3.08 -1.69 -3.12
N ASN A 17 -2.49 -2.38 -4.10
CA ASN A 17 -3.22 -2.93 -5.26
C ASN A 17 -4.15 -1.92 -5.97
N MET A 18 -3.90 -0.63 -5.75
CA MET A 18 -4.78 0.51 -6.02
C MET A 18 -6.28 0.29 -5.75
N LYS A 19 -6.66 -0.58 -4.80
CA LYS A 19 -8.06 -0.75 -4.46
C LYS A 19 -8.52 0.47 -3.66
N THR A 20 -9.48 1.18 -4.21
CA THR A 20 -10.19 2.22 -3.46
C THR A 20 -10.86 1.58 -2.23
N PRO A 21 -11.03 2.30 -1.11
CA PRO A 21 -11.74 1.79 0.04
C PRO A 21 -13.11 1.19 -0.33
N ALA A 22 -13.83 1.80 -1.28
CA ALA A 22 -15.08 1.26 -1.81
C ALA A 22 -14.95 -0.14 -2.42
N GLN A 23 -13.88 -0.42 -3.18
CA GLN A 23 -13.62 -1.75 -3.73
C GLN A 23 -13.24 -2.80 -2.66
N ALA A 24 -12.68 -2.36 -1.53
CA ALA A 24 -12.35 -3.26 -0.41
C ALA A 24 -13.60 -3.62 0.43
N PHE A 25 -14.56 -2.70 0.54
CA PHE A 25 -15.76 -2.85 1.37
C PHE A 25 -17.05 -3.22 0.61
N ALA A 26 -16.97 -3.49 -0.71
CA ALA A 26 -18.14 -3.76 -1.57
C ALA A 26 -18.91 -5.07 -1.29
N LEU A 27 -18.48 -5.94 -0.36
CA LEU A 27 -19.10 -7.25 -0.09
C LEU A 27 -19.90 -7.32 1.23
N ALA A 28 -20.34 -6.19 1.78
CA ALA A 28 -21.02 -6.15 3.10
C ALA A 28 -22.49 -5.70 3.06
N ALA A 29 -23.20 -5.93 1.95
CA ALA A 29 -24.64 -5.64 1.83
C ALA A 29 -25.46 -6.94 1.82
#